data_AF-A0A2H0KFV3-F1
#
_entry.id   AF-A0A2H0KFV3-F1
#
_cell.length_a   1.000
_cell.length_b   1.000
_cell.length_c   1.000
_cell.angle_alpha   90.00
_cell.angle_beta   90.00
_cell.angle_gamma   90.00
#
_symmetry.space_group_name_H-M   'P 1'
#
loop_
_entity.id
_entity.type
_entity.pdbx_description
1 polymer ?
#
loop_
_entity_poly.entity_id
_entity_poly.type
_entity_poly.pdbx_seq_one_letter_code
_entity_poly.pdbx_strand_id
1 'polypeptide(L)'
;MKDLDVLIAKIKDYNFKADFDLVRKAYDFAQIAHAGQQRASGEPYFVHPFNTAMILADYKMDISSIVVGLLHDTVEDAGVSLTEIRKEFGPEIAGLVNAVSKVSGIKLRGSSEEIFVENLRKMILAMAKDLRAIIIKLCDRLHNMMTLQYLSEERQKKIARETLEVYAPLAGRLGMGETEGQLEDLAFPYIYPQEYQWLVEYSKPYFKKTEEFLEKATRVVYKALAEEGIKAKVTFRKKHLYSLWCKLQRPEIEKDITKVYDLVAMRVLVEEVKDCYTSLGVIHSKWRPVPWIGIRDFIALPKPNGYRSIHTNVFSLHERILEIQIRTFEMHEQAENGIAAHWFYVAEKTKKTSDVKLDKGKIFALGEKFSWVKQLVAWQKQLIDSREFVEAIKFDAFAHRIFVFSPKGDVFDLPFGATPVDFAYAVHSDLGDQTMGAKVNGKMVGLDFKLKSGDMVEILKKEGSKPTAGWLDF
;
A
#
# COMPACT_ATOMS: atom_id res chain seq x y z
N MET A 1 -15.82 -12.96 26.81
CA MET A 1 -16.37 -14.11 26.06
C MET A 1 -16.93 -13.68 24.71
N LYS A 2 -17.92 -12.76 24.62
CA LYS A 2 -18.49 -12.32 23.33
C LYS A 2 -17.44 -11.84 22.30
N ASP A 3 -16.42 -11.10 22.73
CA ASP A 3 -15.43 -10.52 21.81
C ASP A 3 -14.45 -11.56 21.23
N LEU A 4 -14.02 -12.52 22.04
CA LEU A 4 -13.17 -13.63 21.60
C LEU A 4 -13.89 -14.54 20.60
N ASP A 5 -15.18 -14.80 20.82
CA ASP A 5 -16.00 -15.60 19.90
C ASP A 5 -16.13 -14.93 18.53
N VAL A 6 -16.21 -13.59 18.50
CA VAL A 6 -16.22 -12.80 17.25
C VAL A 6 -14.90 -12.93 16.50
N LEU A 7 -13.77 -12.80 17.20
CA LEU A 7 -12.44 -12.99 16.59
C LEU A 7 -12.29 -14.42 16.04
N ILE A 8 -12.66 -15.42 16.82
CA ILE A 8 -12.61 -16.83 16.39
C ILE A 8 -13.53 -17.09 15.19
N ALA A 9 -14.75 -16.52 15.19
CA ALA A 9 -15.67 -16.66 14.07
C ALA A 9 -15.07 -16.06 12.79
N LYS A 10 -14.50 -14.85 12.87
CA LYS A 10 -13.81 -14.22 11.73
C LYS A 10 -12.65 -15.05 11.21
N ILE A 11 -11.86 -15.66 12.10
CA ILE A 11 -10.75 -16.56 11.71
C ILE A 11 -11.29 -17.82 11.04
N LYS A 12 -12.40 -18.38 11.53
CA LYS A 12 -13.01 -19.59 10.96
C LYS A 12 -13.45 -19.40 9.51
N ASP A 13 -13.90 -18.20 9.14
CA ASP A 13 -14.37 -17.90 7.78
C ASP A 13 -13.29 -18.13 6.72
N TYR A 14 -12.01 -17.95 7.07
CA TYR A 14 -10.89 -18.16 6.13
C TYR A 14 -9.95 -19.31 6.55
N ASN A 15 -9.93 -19.72 7.81
CA ASN A 15 -9.08 -20.81 8.30
C ASN A 15 -9.75 -21.65 9.40
N PHE A 16 -10.69 -22.51 9.02
CA PHE A 16 -11.42 -23.39 9.94
C PHE A 16 -10.53 -24.40 10.72
N LYS A 17 -9.33 -24.72 10.22
CA LYS A 17 -8.40 -25.67 10.86
C LYS A 17 -7.33 -24.98 11.72
N ALA A 18 -7.52 -23.69 12.02
CA ALA A 18 -6.60 -22.94 12.87
C ALA A 18 -6.53 -23.52 14.29
N ASP A 19 -5.39 -23.29 14.95
CA ASP A 19 -5.23 -23.54 16.38
C ASP A 19 -5.93 -22.44 17.17
N PHE A 20 -7.23 -22.62 17.41
CA PHE A 20 -8.03 -21.68 18.19
C PHE A 20 -7.66 -21.68 19.67
N ASP A 21 -7.09 -22.75 20.20
CA ASP A 21 -6.69 -22.83 21.59
C ASP A 21 -5.49 -21.91 21.86
N LEU A 22 -4.56 -21.82 20.90
CA LEU A 22 -3.48 -20.84 20.94
C LEU A 22 -4.00 -19.38 20.95
N VAL A 23 -5.04 -19.08 20.15
CA VAL A 23 -5.68 -17.75 20.13
C VAL A 23 -6.36 -17.45 21.45
N ARG A 24 -7.11 -18.40 22.02
CA ARG A 24 -7.75 -18.25 23.35
C ARG A 24 -6.70 -17.99 24.43
N LYS A 25 -5.63 -18.80 24.45
CA LYS A 25 -4.52 -18.62 25.38
C LYS A 25 -3.90 -17.23 25.28
N ALA A 26 -3.66 -16.74 24.06
CA ALA A 26 -3.09 -15.40 23.84
C ALA A 26 -4.04 -14.29 24.30
N TYR A 27 -5.34 -14.44 24.04
CA TYR A 27 -6.38 -13.51 24.47
C TYR A 27 -6.39 -13.39 26.00
N ASP A 28 -6.48 -14.51 26.70
CA ASP A 28 -6.53 -14.54 28.17
C ASP A 28 -5.22 -13.99 28.77
N PHE A 29 -4.07 -14.35 28.19
CA PHE A 29 -2.77 -13.85 28.61
C PHE A 29 -2.67 -12.32 28.47
N ALA A 30 -3.06 -11.77 27.32
CA ALA A 30 -3.03 -10.33 27.09
C ALA A 30 -4.02 -9.58 28.00
N GLN A 31 -5.19 -10.16 28.26
CA GLN A 31 -6.17 -9.58 29.19
C GLN A 31 -5.64 -9.51 30.62
N ILE A 32 -4.91 -10.54 31.08
CA ILE A 32 -4.26 -10.57 32.39
C ILE A 32 -3.09 -9.58 32.42
N ALA A 33 -2.23 -9.59 31.39
CA ALA A 33 -1.06 -8.72 31.33
C ALA A 33 -1.43 -7.23 31.43
N HIS A 34 -2.50 -6.82 30.76
CA HIS A 34 -2.98 -5.43 30.78
C HIS A 34 -4.06 -5.17 31.85
N ALA A 35 -4.25 -6.08 32.82
CA ALA A 35 -5.25 -5.91 33.86
C ALA A 35 -4.97 -4.66 34.70
N GLY A 36 -5.98 -3.81 34.87
CA GLY A 36 -5.88 -2.55 35.62
C GLY A 36 -5.25 -1.39 34.83
N GLN A 37 -4.82 -1.60 33.59
CA GLN A 37 -4.33 -0.53 32.71
C GLN A 37 -5.48 0.10 31.91
N GLN A 38 -5.46 1.42 31.79
CA GLN A 38 -6.44 2.19 31.01
C GLN A 38 -5.75 3.02 29.92
N ARG A 39 -6.41 3.18 28.77
CA ARG A 39 -5.97 4.10 27.72
C ARG A 39 -6.36 5.54 28.08
N ALA A 40 -5.84 6.49 27.31
CA ALA A 40 -6.24 7.90 27.41
C ALA A 40 -7.74 8.13 27.15
N SER A 41 -8.42 7.21 26.45
CA SER A 41 -9.87 7.21 26.26
C SER A 41 -10.67 6.83 27.52
N GLY A 42 -10.02 6.24 28.53
CA GLY A 42 -10.66 5.63 29.70
C GLY A 42 -11.04 4.16 29.51
N GLU A 43 -10.89 3.61 28.30
CA GLU A 43 -11.15 2.19 28.02
C GLU A 43 -10.03 1.28 28.56
N PRO A 44 -10.32 -0.01 28.85
CA PRO A 44 -9.30 -0.98 29.19
C PRO A 44 -8.22 -1.07 28.09
N TYR A 45 -6.95 -1.12 28.48
CA TYR A 45 -5.84 -1.15 27.52
C TYR A 45 -5.93 -2.31 26.51
N PHE A 46 -6.43 -3.46 26.98
CA PHE A 46 -6.67 -4.66 26.19
C PHE A 46 -7.50 -4.44 24.90
N VAL A 47 -8.36 -3.42 24.86
CA VAL A 47 -9.15 -3.09 23.67
C VAL A 47 -8.24 -2.82 22.46
N HIS A 48 -7.06 -2.23 22.67
CA HIS A 48 -6.12 -1.96 21.60
C HIS A 48 -5.53 -3.23 20.96
N PRO A 49 -4.86 -4.12 21.71
CA PRO A 49 -4.38 -5.39 21.15
C PRO A 49 -5.47 -6.25 20.52
N PHE A 50 -6.69 -6.25 21.10
CA PHE A 50 -7.83 -6.95 20.53
C PHE A 50 -8.23 -6.40 19.15
N ASN A 51 -8.38 -5.08 19.01
CA ASN A 51 -8.71 -4.47 17.72
C ASN A 51 -7.58 -4.64 16.70
N THR A 52 -6.31 -4.58 17.11
CA THR A 52 -5.18 -4.90 16.25
C THR A 52 -5.27 -6.34 15.71
N ALA A 53 -5.62 -7.31 16.56
CA ALA A 53 -5.86 -8.69 16.14
C ALA A 53 -7.07 -8.85 15.21
N MET A 54 -8.13 -8.08 15.41
CA MET A 54 -9.30 -8.04 14.52
C MET A 54 -8.94 -7.52 13.12
N ILE A 55 -8.16 -6.45 13.03
CA ILE A 55 -7.66 -5.91 11.75
C ILE A 55 -6.76 -6.94 11.05
N LEU A 56 -5.90 -7.63 11.79
CA LEU A 56 -5.07 -8.72 11.23
C LEU A 56 -5.91 -9.89 10.70
N ALA A 57 -7.02 -10.21 11.36
CA ALA A 57 -7.98 -11.20 10.89
C ALA A 57 -8.73 -10.72 9.63
N ASP A 58 -9.02 -9.42 9.49
CA ASP A 58 -9.56 -8.83 8.25
C ASP A 58 -8.60 -8.96 7.07
N TYR A 59 -7.29 -8.85 7.34
CA TYR A 59 -6.23 -9.15 6.36
C TYR A 59 -5.98 -10.65 6.16
N LYS A 60 -6.76 -11.53 6.82
CA LYS A 60 -6.66 -12.99 6.75
C LYS A 60 -5.28 -13.54 7.09
N MET A 61 -4.61 -12.90 8.05
CA MET A 61 -3.26 -13.28 8.48
C MET A 61 -3.24 -14.65 9.18
N ASP A 62 -2.05 -15.25 9.26
CA ASP A 62 -1.81 -16.50 9.97
C ASP A 62 -1.99 -16.35 11.49
N ILE A 63 -2.23 -17.48 12.17
CA ILE A 63 -2.52 -17.49 13.62
C ILE A 63 -1.37 -16.89 14.43
N SER A 64 -0.12 -17.15 14.05
CA SER A 64 1.03 -16.55 14.73
C SER A 64 0.97 -15.02 14.67
N SER A 65 0.61 -14.43 13.53
CA SER A 65 0.45 -12.96 13.41
C SER A 65 -0.69 -12.43 14.27
N ILE A 66 -1.84 -13.11 14.32
CA ILE A 66 -2.98 -12.70 15.14
C ILE A 66 -2.64 -12.77 16.63
N VAL A 67 -1.98 -13.85 17.05
CA VAL A 67 -1.49 -14.03 18.42
C VAL A 67 -0.49 -12.93 18.78
N VAL A 68 0.44 -12.61 17.88
CA VAL A 68 1.36 -11.47 18.09
C VAL A 68 0.59 -10.16 18.17
N GLY A 69 -0.47 -9.95 17.38
CA GLY A 69 -1.36 -8.79 17.49
C GLY A 69 -1.98 -8.64 18.88
N LEU A 70 -2.37 -9.74 19.52
CA LEU A 70 -2.86 -9.74 20.90
C LEU A 70 -1.74 -9.46 21.92
N LEU A 71 -0.50 -9.83 21.61
CA LEU A 71 0.63 -9.79 22.55
C LEU A 71 1.60 -8.62 22.34
N HIS A 72 1.49 -7.85 21.26
CA HIS A 72 2.58 -6.97 20.81
C HIS A 72 2.99 -5.91 21.85
N ASP A 73 2.03 -5.35 22.58
CA ASP A 73 2.27 -4.32 23.61
C ASP A 73 2.50 -4.91 25.02
N THR A 74 2.43 -6.24 25.19
CA THR A 74 2.62 -6.87 26.51
C THR A 74 4.06 -6.73 27.03
N VAL A 75 5.04 -6.67 26.11
CA VAL A 75 6.46 -6.50 26.47
C VAL A 75 6.77 -5.04 26.82
N GLU A 76 6.16 -4.10 26.09
CA GLU A 76 6.46 -2.66 26.24
C GLU A 76 5.70 -2.04 27.41
N ASP A 77 4.41 -2.36 27.55
CA ASP A 77 3.51 -1.66 28.47
C ASP A 77 3.07 -2.50 29.68
N ALA A 78 3.15 -3.83 29.60
CA ALA A 78 2.76 -4.73 30.70
C ALA A 78 3.95 -5.38 31.44
N GLY A 79 5.19 -5.11 31.03
CA GLY A 79 6.40 -5.61 31.69
C GLY A 79 6.65 -7.11 31.54
N VAL A 80 5.96 -7.78 30.60
CA VAL A 80 6.15 -9.21 30.32
C VAL A 80 7.51 -9.45 29.66
N SER A 81 8.25 -10.45 30.12
CA SER A 81 9.56 -10.77 29.53
C SER A 81 9.43 -11.56 28.22
N LEU A 82 10.31 -11.30 27.24
CA LEU A 82 10.38 -12.10 26.01
C LEU A 82 10.66 -13.59 26.30
N THR A 83 11.33 -13.91 27.39
CA THR A 83 11.56 -15.28 27.85
C THR A 83 10.27 -15.99 28.26
N GLU A 84 9.33 -15.26 28.87
CA GLU A 84 8.02 -15.77 29.25
C GLU A 84 7.16 -16.01 28.01
N ILE A 85 7.10 -15.07 27.08
CA ILE A 85 6.41 -15.25 25.79
C ILE A 85 6.97 -16.47 25.05
N ARG A 86 8.30 -16.64 25.05
CA ARG A 86 8.95 -17.81 24.42
C ARG A 86 8.57 -19.12 25.09
N LYS A 87 8.41 -19.14 26.41
CA LYS A 87 7.99 -20.33 27.16
C LYS A 87 6.53 -20.68 26.89
N GLU A 88 5.66 -19.68 26.85
CA GLU A 88 4.21 -19.88 26.73
C GLU A 88 3.74 -20.11 25.29
N PHE A 89 4.36 -19.43 24.31
CA PHE A 89 3.91 -19.40 22.91
C PHE A 89 4.98 -19.89 21.91
N GLY A 90 6.18 -20.20 22.37
CA GLY A 90 7.25 -20.74 21.54
C GLY A 90 8.17 -19.69 20.91
N PRO A 91 9.25 -20.13 20.25
CA PRO A 91 10.32 -19.26 19.76
C PRO A 91 9.89 -18.39 18.57
N GLU A 92 8.95 -18.84 17.74
CA GLU A 92 8.47 -18.08 16.58
C GLU A 92 7.71 -16.82 17.01
N ILE A 93 6.68 -16.97 17.85
CA ILE A 93 5.87 -15.85 18.35
C ILE A 93 6.73 -14.88 19.16
N ALA A 94 7.63 -15.37 20.01
CA ALA A 94 8.56 -14.51 20.74
C ALA A 94 9.50 -13.73 19.80
N GLY A 95 9.96 -14.36 18.71
CA GLY A 95 10.76 -13.70 17.68
C GLY A 95 10.00 -12.57 16.98
N LEU A 96 8.73 -12.81 16.64
CA LEU A 96 7.85 -11.82 16.03
C LEU A 96 7.51 -10.66 16.98
N VAL A 97 7.13 -10.93 18.23
CA VAL A 97 6.85 -9.89 19.24
C VAL A 97 8.08 -9.00 19.43
N ASN A 98 9.28 -9.60 19.52
CA ASN A 98 10.53 -8.84 19.61
C ASN A 98 10.79 -7.98 18.35
N ALA A 99 10.46 -8.49 17.16
CA ALA A 99 10.60 -7.73 15.92
C ALA A 99 9.65 -6.51 15.89
N VAL A 100 8.38 -6.70 16.29
CA VAL A 100 7.38 -5.62 16.38
C VAL A 100 7.79 -4.57 17.41
N SER A 101 8.18 -5.00 18.62
CA SER A 101 8.64 -4.09 19.67
C SER A 101 9.89 -3.28 19.27
N LYS A 102 10.85 -3.92 18.58
CA LYS A 102 12.01 -3.18 18.05
C LYS A 102 11.62 -2.11 17.05
N VAL A 103 10.59 -2.34 16.25
CA VAL A 103 10.05 -1.33 15.33
C VAL A 103 9.40 -0.18 16.12
N SER A 104 8.65 -0.47 17.20
CA SER A 104 8.06 0.54 18.09
C SER A 104 9.10 1.40 18.82
N GLY A 105 10.18 0.78 19.31
CA GLY A 105 11.25 1.46 20.06
C GLY A 105 12.13 2.38 19.22
N ILE A 106 12.05 2.28 17.89
CA ILE A 106 12.76 3.18 16.98
C ILE A 106 12.06 4.54 17.01
N LYS A 107 12.60 5.43 17.85
CA LYS A 107 12.23 6.84 17.82
C LYS A 107 12.64 7.40 16.47
N LEU A 108 11.70 7.56 15.54
CA LEU A 108 11.90 8.24 14.25
C LEU A 108 12.21 9.76 14.42
N ARG A 109 12.85 10.15 15.53
CA ARG A 109 13.34 11.52 15.73
C ARG A 109 14.64 11.55 16.54
N GLY A 110 15.62 12.20 15.93
CA GLY A 110 16.63 13.07 16.55
C GLY A 110 16.72 14.35 15.72
N SER A 111 17.42 15.37 16.22
CA SER A 111 17.41 16.74 15.71
C SER A 111 18.03 16.95 14.31
N SER A 112 18.45 15.89 13.63
CA SER A 112 18.96 15.91 12.26
C SER A 112 18.28 14.86 11.38
N GLU A 113 18.16 15.19 10.10
CA GLU A 113 17.67 14.31 9.03
C GLU A 113 18.42 12.96 8.95
N GLU A 114 19.69 12.92 9.37
CA GLU A 114 20.52 11.71 9.44
C GLU A 114 19.99 10.71 10.49
N ILE A 115 19.55 11.18 11.67
CA ILE A 115 19.04 10.32 12.73
C ILE A 115 17.71 9.68 12.33
N PHE A 116 16.85 10.41 11.61
CA PHE A 116 15.61 9.87 11.08
C PHE A 116 15.87 8.68 10.13
N VAL A 117 16.84 8.81 9.24
CA VAL A 117 17.12 7.74 8.26
C VAL A 117 17.84 6.56 8.87
N GLU A 118 18.73 6.76 9.85
CA GLU A 118 19.33 5.64 10.58
C GLU A 118 18.28 4.84 11.35
N ASN A 119 17.26 5.52 11.89
CA ASN A 119 16.12 4.89 12.53
C ASN A 119 15.25 4.12 11.51
N LEU A 120 14.95 4.72 10.37
CA LEU A 120 14.26 4.05 9.27
C LEU A 120 15.03 2.82 8.77
N ARG A 121 16.36 2.90 8.66
CA ARG A 121 17.24 1.76 8.31
C ARG A 121 17.09 0.63 9.31
N LYS A 122 17.17 0.91 10.61
CA LYS A 122 16.98 -0.09 11.66
C LYS A 122 15.60 -0.74 11.57
N MET A 123 14.58 0.05 11.24
CA MET A 123 13.21 -0.43 11.06
C MET A 123 13.14 -1.42 9.89
N ILE A 124 13.63 -1.01 8.72
CA ILE A 124 13.68 -1.84 7.51
C ILE A 124 14.48 -3.14 7.75
N LEU A 125 15.60 -3.09 8.47
CA LEU A 125 16.41 -4.27 8.80
C LEU A 125 15.69 -5.22 9.76
N ALA A 126 14.94 -4.70 10.72
CA ALA A 126 14.09 -5.52 11.58
C ALA A 126 12.99 -6.20 10.77
N MET A 127 12.42 -5.49 9.79
CA MET A 127 11.36 -5.97 8.90
C MET A 127 11.84 -7.00 7.87
N ALA A 128 13.08 -6.89 7.39
CA ALA A 128 13.66 -7.82 6.42
C ALA A 128 13.73 -9.27 6.92
N LYS A 129 13.73 -9.47 8.24
CA LYS A 129 13.73 -10.80 8.85
C LYS A 129 12.36 -11.47 8.80
N ASP A 130 11.29 -10.70 8.97
CA ASP A 130 9.93 -11.19 8.88
C ASP A 130 8.95 -10.06 8.52
N LEU A 131 8.36 -10.15 7.32
CA LEU A 131 7.40 -9.16 6.82
C LEU A 131 6.08 -9.16 7.60
N ARG A 132 5.77 -10.21 8.38
CA ARG A 132 4.61 -10.21 9.26
C ARG A 132 4.71 -9.11 10.31
N ALA A 133 5.92 -8.82 10.80
CA ALA A 133 6.15 -7.78 11.79
C ALA A 133 5.73 -6.39 11.30
N ILE A 134 5.94 -6.08 10.00
CA ILE A 134 5.49 -4.78 9.46
C ILE A 134 3.97 -4.73 9.28
N ILE A 135 3.34 -5.80 8.83
CA ILE A 135 1.89 -5.84 8.67
C ILE A 135 1.23 -5.64 10.05
N ILE A 136 1.73 -6.33 11.08
CA ILE A 136 1.28 -6.17 12.47
C ILE A 136 1.45 -4.71 12.92
N LYS A 137 2.60 -4.10 12.63
CA LYS A 137 2.84 -2.70 13.00
C LYS A 137 1.94 -1.71 12.25
N LEU A 138 1.64 -1.96 10.98
CA LEU A 138 0.69 -1.14 10.21
C LEU A 138 -0.72 -1.26 10.77
N CYS A 139 -1.14 -2.46 11.19
CA CYS A 139 -2.44 -2.68 11.84
C CYS A 139 -2.52 -1.97 13.20
N ASP A 140 -1.48 -2.08 14.02
CA ASP A 140 -1.34 -1.34 15.27
C ASP A 140 -1.43 0.18 15.01
N ARG A 141 -0.63 0.70 14.07
CA ARG A 141 -0.62 2.11 13.72
C ARG A 141 -2.00 2.59 13.24
N LEU A 142 -2.69 1.78 12.42
CA LEU A 142 -4.03 2.08 11.95
C LEU A 142 -5.02 2.23 13.11
N HIS A 143 -5.02 1.28 14.06
CA HIS A 143 -5.89 1.38 15.23
C HIS A 143 -5.52 2.55 16.17
N ASN A 144 -4.22 2.85 16.30
CA ASN A 144 -3.76 4.03 17.02
C ASN A 144 -4.24 5.34 16.38
N MET A 145 -4.27 5.42 15.06
CA MET A 145 -4.81 6.56 14.34
C MET A 145 -6.33 6.71 14.50
N MET A 146 -7.08 5.60 14.56
CA MET A 146 -8.53 5.63 14.82
C MET A 146 -8.89 6.16 16.21
N THR A 147 -7.97 6.08 17.17
CA THR A 147 -8.17 6.49 18.56
C THR A 147 -7.33 7.72 18.95
N LEU A 148 -6.79 8.43 17.95
CA LEU A 148 -5.81 9.50 18.16
C LEU A 148 -6.39 10.71 18.92
N GLN A 149 -7.68 10.99 18.76
CA GLN A 149 -8.39 12.13 19.34
C GLN A 149 -8.31 12.24 20.87
N TYR A 150 -8.02 11.14 21.58
CA TYR A 150 -7.92 11.13 23.04
C TYR A 150 -6.55 11.55 23.58
N LEU A 151 -5.55 11.75 22.71
CA LEU A 151 -4.20 12.17 23.10
C LEU A 151 -4.07 13.70 23.14
N SER A 152 -3.02 14.21 23.79
CA SER A 152 -2.69 15.64 23.75
C SER A 152 -2.35 16.10 22.32
N GLU A 153 -2.63 17.36 21.98
CA GLU A 153 -2.40 17.90 20.63
C GLU A 153 -0.97 17.69 20.12
N GLU A 154 0.03 17.82 21.00
CA GLU A 154 1.43 17.57 20.65
C GLU A 154 1.65 16.12 20.19
N ARG A 155 1.09 15.16 20.92
CA ARG A 155 1.16 13.73 20.58
C ARG A 155 0.35 13.43 19.32
N GLN A 156 -0.82 14.04 19.16
CA GLN A 156 -1.65 13.89 17.96
C GLN A 156 -0.87 14.30 16.71
N LYS A 157 -0.34 15.53 16.69
CA LYS A 157 0.46 16.04 15.56
C LYS A 157 1.69 15.19 15.29
N LYS A 158 2.37 14.73 16.35
CA LYS A 158 3.56 13.88 16.21
C LYS A 158 3.22 12.54 15.54
N ILE A 159 2.22 11.83 16.04
CA ILE A 159 1.83 10.50 15.55
C ILE A 159 1.24 10.61 14.14
N ALA A 160 0.40 11.61 13.88
CA ALA A 160 -0.16 11.84 12.55
C ALA A 160 0.92 12.15 11.50
N ARG A 161 1.94 12.94 11.85
CA ARG A 161 3.04 13.27 10.94
C ARG A 161 3.85 12.03 10.59
N GLU A 162 4.25 11.29 11.61
CA GLU A 162 4.98 10.03 11.44
C GLU A 162 4.18 9.02 10.59
N THR A 163 2.86 8.99 10.79
CA THR A 163 1.95 8.16 9.99
C THR A 163 1.98 8.55 8.52
N LEU A 164 1.84 9.84 8.24
CA LEU A 164 1.78 10.36 6.88
C LEU A 164 3.12 10.24 6.14
N GLU A 165 4.22 10.51 6.84
CA GLU A 165 5.56 10.51 6.24
C GLU A 165 6.13 9.09 6.12
N VAL A 166 5.86 8.18 7.07
CA VAL A 166 6.51 6.86 7.13
C VAL A 166 5.55 5.71 6.87
N TYR A 167 4.49 5.59 7.67
CA TYR A 167 3.67 4.37 7.66
C TYR A 167 2.73 4.27 6.45
N ALA A 168 2.13 5.38 6.00
CA ALA A 168 1.25 5.38 4.84
C ALA A 168 2.01 5.03 3.54
N PRO A 169 3.16 5.69 3.23
CA PRO A 169 3.97 5.30 2.07
C PRO A 169 4.49 3.86 2.15
N LEU A 170 4.79 3.39 3.36
CA LEU A 170 5.21 2.00 3.56
C LEU A 170 4.10 1.00 3.29
N ALA A 171 2.86 1.29 3.70
CA ALA A 171 1.69 0.49 3.33
C ALA A 171 1.51 0.44 1.80
N GLY A 172 1.63 1.59 1.12
CA GLY A 172 1.54 1.67 -0.34
C GLY A 172 2.58 0.80 -1.06
N ARG A 173 3.83 0.78 -0.57
CA ARG A 173 4.91 -0.11 -1.09
C ARG A 173 4.63 -1.58 -0.92
N LEU A 174 3.96 -1.96 0.16
CA LEU A 174 3.55 -3.34 0.40
C LEU A 174 2.29 -3.73 -0.40
N GLY A 175 1.80 -2.82 -1.25
CA GLY A 175 0.57 -3.01 -2.03
C GLY A 175 -0.71 -2.90 -1.19
N MET A 176 -0.62 -2.42 0.05
CA MET A 176 -1.74 -2.26 0.97
C MET A 176 -2.40 -0.89 0.76
N GLY A 177 -2.95 -0.67 -0.44
CA GLY A 177 -3.42 0.66 -0.88
C GLY A 177 -4.64 1.18 -0.10
N GLU A 178 -5.47 0.29 0.46
CA GLU A 178 -6.57 0.70 1.34
C GLU A 178 -6.02 1.18 2.69
N THR A 179 -5.07 0.45 3.28
CA THR A 179 -4.40 0.85 4.52
C THR A 179 -3.67 2.18 4.37
N GLU A 180 -2.96 2.38 3.25
CA GLU A 180 -2.34 3.65 2.88
C GLU A 180 -3.36 4.78 2.93
N GLY A 181 -4.46 4.67 2.17
CA GLY A 181 -5.50 5.70 2.12
C GLY A 181 -6.18 5.97 3.46
N GLN A 182 -6.41 4.94 4.27
CA GLN A 182 -6.97 5.09 5.62
C GLN A 182 -6.00 5.83 6.56
N LEU A 183 -4.71 5.47 6.55
CA LEU A 183 -3.70 6.14 7.35
C LEU A 183 -3.53 7.61 6.94
N GLU A 184 -3.54 7.89 5.63
CA GLU A 184 -3.51 9.25 5.09
C GLU A 184 -4.71 10.07 5.58
N ASP A 185 -5.93 9.55 5.38
CA ASP A 185 -7.17 10.26 5.74
C ASP A 185 -7.31 10.47 7.25
N LEU A 186 -6.86 9.53 8.07
CA LEU A 186 -6.85 9.67 9.53
C LEU A 186 -5.79 10.68 10.00
N ALA A 187 -4.65 10.80 9.31
CA ALA A 187 -3.60 11.75 9.65
C ALA A 187 -3.91 13.17 9.19
N PHE A 188 -4.60 13.31 8.05
CA PHE A 188 -4.89 14.58 7.39
C PHE A 188 -5.50 15.65 8.31
N PRO A 189 -6.57 15.41 9.11
CA PRO A 189 -7.17 16.43 9.95
C PRO A 189 -6.25 16.96 11.07
N TYR A 190 -5.23 16.20 11.47
CA TYR A 190 -4.30 16.62 12.53
C TYR A 190 -3.10 17.40 12.01
N ILE A 191 -2.69 17.17 10.76
CA ILE A 191 -1.56 17.85 10.13
C ILE A 191 -1.99 19.11 9.38
N TYR A 192 -3.11 19.02 8.65
CA TYR A 192 -3.63 20.09 7.80
C TYR A 192 -5.12 20.32 8.09
N PRO A 193 -5.47 20.80 9.30
CA PRO A 193 -6.87 20.89 9.74
C PRO A 193 -7.71 21.85 8.89
N GLN A 194 -7.14 22.97 8.44
CA GLN A 194 -7.85 23.97 7.66
C GLN A 194 -8.15 23.45 6.25
N GLU A 195 -7.15 22.82 5.63
CA GLU A 195 -7.25 22.22 4.31
C GLU A 195 -8.22 21.03 4.32
N TYR A 196 -8.20 20.22 5.37
CA TYR A 196 -9.16 19.13 5.57
C TYR A 196 -10.59 19.67 5.65
N GLN A 197 -10.85 20.65 6.50
CA GLN A 197 -12.19 21.24 6.65
C GLN A 197 -12.68 21.86 5.34
N TRP A 198 -11.84 22.66 4.67
CA TRP A 198 -12.14 23.23 3.36
C TRP A 198 -12.48 22.13 2.34
N LEU A 199 -11.68 21.07 2.26
CA LEU A 199 -11.91 20.02 1.28
C LEU A 199 -13.20 19.26 1.54
N VAL A 200 -13.51 18.96 2.80
CA VAL A 200 -14.74 18.26 3.18
C VAL A 200 -15.96 19.07 2.72
N GLU A 201 -15.98 20.37 2.99
CA GLU A 201 -17.08 21.24 2.56
C GLU A 201 -17.14 21.39 1.03
N TYR A 202 -15.98 21.60 0.40
CA TYR A 202 -15.87 21.81 -1.04
C TYR A 202 -16.27 20.57 -1.85
N SER A 203 -15.86 19.37 -1.42
CA SER A 203 -16.05 18.12 -2.16
C SER A 203 -17.43 17.46 -1.94
N LYS A 204 -18.09 17.72 -0.81
CA LYS A 204 -19.39 17.14 -0.44
C LYS A 204 -20.47 17.19 -1.54
N PRO A 205 -20.76 18.34 -2.19
CA PRO A 205 -21.77 18.37 -3.25
C PRO A 205 -21.38 17.55 -4.48
N TYR A 206 -20.09 17.47 -4.80
CA TYR A 206 -19.58 16.70 -5.94
C TYR A 206 -19.67 15.21 -5.69
N PHE A 207 -19.35 14.74 -4.48
CA PHE A 207 -19.52 13.33 -4.09
C PHE A 207 -20.98 12.90 -4.22
N LYS A 208 -21.92 13.66 -3.62
CA LYS A 208 -23.35 13.35 -3.69
C LYS A 208 -23.87 13.27 -5.13
N LYS A 209 -23.51 14.27 -5.96
CA LYS A 209 -23.92 14.31 -7.37
C LYS A 209 -23.32 13.16 -8.19
N THR A 210 -22.12 12.70 -7.82
CA THR A 210 -21.45 11.59 -8.48
C THR A 210 -22.02 10.24 -8.05
N GLU A 211 -22.43 10.08 -6.80
CA GLU A 211 -23.10 8.87 -6.30
C GLU A 211 -24.44 8.63 -7.02
N GLU A 212 -25.31 9.66 -7.07
CA GLU A 212 -26.60 9.58 -7.79
C GLU A 212 -26.42 9.25 -9.28
N PHE A 213 -25.34 9.75 -9.87
CA PHE A 213 -24.96 9.48 -11.25
C PHE A 213 -24.50 8.02 -11.43
N LEU A 214 -23.66 7.55 -10.52
CA LEU A 214 -23.08 6.22 -10.55
C LEU A 214 -24.12 5.12 -10.37
N GLU A 215 -25.15 5.34 -9.54
CA GLU A 215 -26.26 4.38 -9.43
C GLU A 215 -26.95 4.14 -10.78
N LYS A 216 -27.17 5.20 -11.57
CA LYS A 216 -27.77 5.10 -12.91
C LYS A 216 -26.81 4.40 -13.87
N ALA A 217 -25.53 4.77 -13.86
CA ALA A 217 -24.51 4.15 -14.69
C ALA A 217 -24.36 2.64 -14.39
N THR A 218 -24.41 2.26 -13.11
CA THR A 218 -24.32 0.86 -12.66
C THR A 218 -25.45 0.01 -13.21
N ARG A 219 -26.68 0.51 -13.26
CA ARG A 219 -27.80 -0.24 -13.87
C ARG A 219 -27.57 -0.54 -15.35
N VAL A 220 -26.99 0.42 -16.09
CA VAL A 220 -26.66 0.24 -17.51
C VAL A 220 -25.57 -0.82 -17.67
N VAL A 221 -24.50 -0.73 -16.88
CA VAL A 221 -23.38 -1.71 -16.93
C VAL A 221 -23.84 -3.10 -16.53
N TYR A 222 -24.60 -3.24 -15.44
CA TYR A 222 -25.12 -4.54 -15.02
C TYR A 222 -25.98 -5.18 -16.10
N LYS A 223 -26.89 -4.42 -16.72
CA LYS A 223 -27.73 -4.93 -17.79
C LYS A 223 -26.88 -5.40 -18.98
N ALA A 224 -25.91 -4.59 -19.39
CA ALA A 224 -25.02 -4.92 -20.51
C ALA A 224 -24.18 -6.18 -20.24
N LEU A 225 -23.64 -6.33 -19.03
CA LEU A 225 -22.86 -7.52 -18.65
C LEU A 225 -23.73 -8.77 -18.54
N ALA A 226 -24.96 -8.63 -18.03
CA ALA A 226 -25.91 -9.74 -17.92
C ALA A 226 -26.41 -10.23 -19.29
N GLU A 227 -26.60 -9.35 -20.27
CA GLU A 227 -26.95 -9.68 -21.66
C GLU A 227 -25.90 -10.61 -22.30
N GLU A 228 -24.63 -10.47 -21.91
CA GLU A 228 -23.49 -11.28 -22.37
C GLU A 228 -23.18 -12.48 -21.44
N GLY A 229 -24.02 -12.73 -20.43
CA GLY A 229 -23.85 -13.85 -19.50
C GLY A 229 -22.71 -13.70 -18.48
N ILE A 230 -22.15 -12.49 -18.32
CA ILE A 230 -21.03 -12.24 -17.40
C ILE A 230 -21.56 -11.98 -15.99
N LYS A 231 -21.16 -12.82 -15.04
CA LYS A 231 -21.41 -12.58 -13.62
C LYS A 231 -20.38 -11.59 -13.09
N ALA A 232 -20.83 -10.36 -12.85
CA ALA A 232 -19.98 -9.30 -12.31
C ALA A 232 -20.58 -8.72 -11.03
N LYS A 233 -19.71 -8.23 -10.14
CA LYS A 233 -20.08 -7.38 -9.00
C LYS A 233 -19.55 -5.97 -9.26
N VAL A 234 -20.45 -5.02 -9.46
CA VAL A 234 -20.11 -3.60 -9.61
C VAL A 234 -20.17 -2.91 -8.25
N THR A 235 -19.07 -2.27 -7.87
CA THR A 235 -18.91 -1.48 -6.65
C THR A 235 -18.38 -0.09 -6.99
N PHE A 236 -18.34 0.81 -6.00
CA PHE A 236 -17.79 2.15 -6.17
C PHE A 236 -16.63 2.35 -5.22
N ARG A 237 -15.60 3.05 -5.70
CA ARG A 237 -14.47 3.48 -4.88
C ARG A 237 -14.46 4.99 -4.80
N LYS A 238 -14.72 5.54 -3.63
CA LYS A 238 -14.51 6.97 -3.36
C LYS A 238 -13.01 7.22 -3.22
N LYS A 239 -12.53 8.32 -3.78
CA LYS A 239 -11.14 8.74 -3.57
C LYS A 239 -10.95 9.20 -2.12
N HIS A 240 -9.86 8.79 -1.50
CA HIS A 240 -9.44 9.29 -0.19
C HIS A 240 -9.25 10.81 -0.23
N LEU A 241 -9.58 11.48 0.88
CA LEU A 241 -9.57 12.94 0.99
C LEU A 241 -8.16 13.50 0.84
N TYR A 242 -7.18 12.90 1.49
CA TYR A 242 -5.79 13.35 1.38
C TYR A 242 -5.27 13.23 -0.06
N SER A 243 -5.50 12.07 -0.69
CA SER A 243 -5.18 11.84 -2.11
C SER A 243 -5.91 12.81 -3.06
N LEU A 244 -7.15 13.20 -2.74
CA LEU A 244 -7.89 14.22 -3.49
C LEU A 244 -7.25 15.60 -3.32
N TRP A 245 -6.91 15.98 -2.08
CA TRP A 245 -6.21 17.23 -1.79
C TRP A 245 -4.89 17.34 -2.55
N CYS A 246 -4.04 16.32 -2.47
CA CYS A 246 -2.78 16.25 -3.22
C CYS A 246 -2.99 16.41 -4.73
N LYS A 247 -4.08 15.87 -5.27
CA LYS A 247 -4.41 16.01 -6.70
C LYS A 247 -4.87 17.42 -7.05
N LEU A 248 -5.64 18.07 -6.18
CA LEU A 248 -6.11 19.45 -6.37
C LEU A 248 -4.96 20.47 -6.30
N GLN A 249 -3.88 20.18 -5.56
CA GLN A 249 -2.68 21.02 -5.53
C GLN A 249 -1.83 20.93 -6.81
N ARG A 250 -2.10 19.98 -7.71
CA ARG A 250 -1.32 19.85 -8.94
C ARG A 250 -1.54 21.06 -9.84
N PRO A 251 -0.49 21.61 -10.48
CA PRO A 251 -0.61 22.75 -11.37
C PRO A 251 -1.60 22.53 -12.52
N GLU A 252 -1.79 21.29 -12.98
CA GLU A 252 -2.72 21.01 -14.08
C GLU A 252 -4.20 21.07 -13.66
N ILE A 253 -4.48 20.87 -12.37
CA ILE A 253 -5.84 20.81 -11.82
C ILE A 253 -6.26 22.18 -11.26
N GLU A 254 -5.32 23.00 -10.81
CA GLU A 254 -5.57 24.39 -10.35
C GLU A 254 -6.69 24.49 -9.29
N LYS A 255 -6.76 23.52 -8.37
CA LYS A 255 -7.83 23.40 -7.35
C LYS A 255 -9.25 23.28 -7.90
N ASP A 256 -9.42 22.99 -9.19
CA ASP A 256 -10.72 22.74 -9.81
C ASP A 256 -11.08 21.25 -9.74
N ILE A 257 -12.01 20.91 -8.85
CA ILE A 257 -12.48 19.52 -8.68
C ILE A 257 -13.18 18.96 -9.92
N THR A 258 -13.70 19.81 -10.83
CA THR A 258 -14.38 19.34 -12.04
C THR A 258 -13.41 18.71 -13.05
N LYS A 259 -12.12 19.05 -12.98
CA LYS A 259 -11.03 18.42 -13.73
C LYS A 259 -10.62 17.06 -13.15
N VAL A 260 -11.16 16.66 -12.00
CA VAL A 260 -10.85 15.41 -11.31
C VAL A 260 -11.87 14.34 -11.68
N TYR A 261 -11.61 13.61 -12.77
CA TYR A 261 -12.51 12.59 -13.30
C TYR A 261 -12.60 11.30 -12.46
N ASP A 262 -11.65 11.07 -11.55
CA ASP A 262 -11.51 9.86 -10.72
C ASP A 262 -11.98 10.08 -9.28
N LEU A 263 -12.86 11.06 -9.06
CA LEU A 263 -13.41 11.37 -7.72
C LEU A 263 -14.13 10.17 -7.11
N VAL A 264 -14.93 9.49 -7.92
CA VAL A 264 -15.51 8.19 -7.59
C VAL A 264 -15.38 7.29 -8.81
N ALA A 265 -14.60 6.21 -8.67
CA ALA A 265 -14.39 5.25 -9.73
C ALA A 265 -15.40 4.09 -9.61
N MET A 266 -15.90 3.62 -10.75
CA MET A 266 -16.68 2.39 -10.81
C MET A 266 -15.73 1.20 -10.86
N ARG A 267 -15.95 0.19 -10.03
CA ARG A 267 -15.13 -1.02 -9.96
C ARG A 267 -15.98 -2.23 -10.37
N VAL A 268 -15.62 -2.87 -11.47
CA VAL A 268 -16.25 -4.10 -11.98
C VAL A 268 -15.40 -5.29 -11.59
N LEU A 269 -15.95 -6.16 -10.74
CA LEU A 269 -15.30 -7.38 -10.26
C LEU A 269 -15.87 -8.59 -10.98
N VAL A 270 -15.00 -9.41 -11.55
CA VAL A 270 -15.37 -10.64 -12.28
C VAL A 270 -14.60 -11.85 -11.76
N GLU A 271 -14.97 -13.06 -12.18
CA GLU A 271 -14.30 -14.29 -11.75
C GLU A 271 -12.96 -14.47 -12.46
N GLU A 272 -12.94 -14.39 -13.80
CA GLU A 272 -11.76 -14.71 -14.61
C GLU A 272 -11.16 -13.50 -15.35
N VAL A 273 -9.89 -13.64 -15.75
CA VAL A 273 -9.19 -12.61 -16.53
C VAL A 273 -9.82 -12.41 -17.91
N LYS A 274 -10.31 -13.48 -18.54
CA LYS A 274 -11.04 -13.41 -19.82
C LYS A 274 -12.26 -12.48 -19.70
N ASP A 275 -12.98 -12.57 -18.58
CA ASP A 275 -14.16 -11.75 -18.34
C ASP A 275 -13.81 -10.28 -18.11
N CYS A 276 -12.58 -9.97 -17.70
CA CYS A 276 -12.11 -8.59 -17.59
C CYS A 276 -12.05 -7.92 -18.98
N TYR A 277 -11.46 -8.60 -19.96
CA TYR A 277 -11.37 -8.11 -21.33
C TYR A 277 -12.73 -8.13 -22.04
N THR A 278 -13.56 -9.14 -21.77
CA THR A 278 -14.93 -9.17 -22.31
C THR A 278 -15.76 -8.01 -21.75
N SER A 279 -15.68 -7.76 -20.44
CA SER A 279 -16.33 -6.61 -19.79
C SER A 279 -15.86 -5.27 -20.36
N LEU A 280 -14.56 -5.13 -20.67
CA LEU A 280 -14.01 -3.95 -21.32
C LEU A 280 -14.69 -3.71 -22.68
N GLY A 281 -14.80 -4.74 -23.51
CA GLY A 281 -15.46 -4.67 -24.82
C GLY A 281 -16.95 -4.30 -24.69
N VAL A 282 -17.66 -4.92 -23.74
CA VAL A 282 -19.07 -4.61 -23.46
C VAL A 282 -19.24 -3.15 -23.06
N ILE A 283 -18.39 -2.65 -22.16
CA ILE A 283 -18.43 -1.25 -21.73
C ILE A 283 -18.18 -0.31 -22.91
N HIS A 284 -17.18 -0.60 -23.75
CA HIS A 284 -16.86 0.22 -24.92
C HIS A 284 -17.92 0.16 -26.03
N SER A 285 -18.72 -0.91 -26.07
CA SER A 285 -19.88 -0.98 -26.97
C SER A 285 -21.02 -0.03 -26.54
N LYS A 286 -21.16 0.22 -25.24
CA LYS A 286 -22.20 1.11 -24.69
C LYS A 286 -21.73 2.56 -24.60
N TRP A 287 -20.46 2.79 -24.26
CA TRP A 287 -19.89 4.10 -24.04
C TRP A 287 -18.56 4.28 -24.77
N ARG A 288 -18.40 5.44 -25.41
CA ARG A 288 -17.18 5.73 -26.17
C ARG A 288 -16.01 5.96 -25.21
N PRO A 289 -14.86 5.28 -25.37
CA PRO A 289 -13.67 5.56 -24.58
C PRO A 289 -13.14 6.97 -24.88
N VAL A 290 -12.56 7.61 -23.87
CA VAL A 290 -11.95 8.95 -23.99
C VAL A 290 -10.60 8.81 -24.69
N PRO A 291 -10.44 9.29 -25.95
CA PRO A 291 -9.27 8.95 -26.77
C PRO A 291 -7.94 9.44 -26.19
N TRP A 292 -7.92 10.60 -25.54
CA TRP A 292 -6.68 11.21 -25.04
C TRP A 292 -6.23 10.69 -23.66
N ILE A 293 -7.11 10.01 -22.92
CA ILE A 293 -6.74 9.40 -21.62
C ILE A 293 -6.24 7.96 -21.84
N GLY A 294 -6.76 7.30 -22.87
CA GLY A 294 -6.38 5.94 -23.22
C GLY A 294 -6.87 4.88 -22.23
N ILE A 295 -6.55 3.62 -22.54
CA ILE A 295 -6.81 2.44 -21.71
C ILE A 295 -5.49 2.07 -21.04
N ARG A 296 -5.50 1.85 -19.73
CA ARG A 296 -4.33 1.38 -18.99
C ARG A 296 -4.56 -0.07 -18.60
N ASP A 297 -3.85 -0.99 -19.25
CA ASP A 297 -3.93 -2.41 -18.96
C ASP A 297 -2.85 -2.83 -17.95
N PHE A 298 -3.18 -2.73 -16.66
CA PHE A 298 -2.29 -3.22 -15.60
C PHE A 298 -2.42 -4.74 -15.36
N ILE A 299 -3.26 -5.47 -16.12
CA ILE A 299 -3.25 -6.93 -16.08
C ILE A 299 -2.07 -7.45 -16.90
N ALA A 300 -1.92 -6.92 -18.12
CA ALA A 300 -0.79 -7.23 -19.01
C ALA A 300 0.53 -6.63 -18.50
N LEU A 301 0.48 -5.41 -17.95
CA LEU A 301 1.63 -4.71 -17.38
C LEU A 301 1.40 -4.36 -15.91
N PRO A 302 1.55 -5.32 -14.99
CA PRO A 302 1.35 -5.10 -13.56
C PRO A 302 2.26 -3.99 -13.02
N LYS A 303 1.76 -3.24 -12.04
CA LYS A 303 2.63 -2.31 -11.30
C LYS A 303 3.66 -3.06 -10.45
N PRO A 304 4.79 -2.44 -10.08
CA PRO A 304 5.82 -3.04 -9.23
C PRO A 304 5.29 -3.61 -7.91
N ASN A 305 4.30 -2.95 -7.30
CA ASN A 305 3.63 -3.45 -6.08
C ASN A 305 2.68 -4.64 -6.31
N GLY A 306 2.63 -5.18 -7.53
CA GLY A 306 1.79 -6.31 -7.92
C GLY A 306 0.35 -5.94 -8.28
N TYR A 307 0.00 -4.65 -8.31
CA TYR A 307 -1.34 -4.19 -8.66
C TYR A 307 -1.71 -4.57 -10.11
N ARG A 308 -2.90 -5.19 -10.26
CA ARG A 308 -3.47 -5.63 -11.53
C ARG A 308 -4.92 -5.16 -11.68
N SER A 309 -5.22 -4.45 -12.76
CA SER A 309 -6.56 -4.01 -13.17
C SER A 309 -6.51 -3.36 -14.55
N ILE A 310 -7.60 -3.43 -15.32
CA ILE A 310 -7.78 -2.59 -16.50
C ILE A 310 -8.46 -1.30 -16.07
N HIS A 311 -7.88 -0.14 -16.42
CA HIS A 311 -8.51 1.15 -16.22
C HIS A 311 -8.92 1.74 -17.56
N THR A 312 -10.15 2.20 -17.65
CA THR A 312 -10.64 2.91 -18.83
C THR A 312 -11.48 4.10 -18.41
N ASN A 313 -11.34 5.20 -19.15
CA ASN A 313 -12.15 6.38 -18.98
C ASN A 313 -13.10 6.47 -20.17
N VAL A 314 -14.40 6.59 -19.92
CA VAL A 314 -15.45 6.59 -20.95
C VAL A 314 -16.37 7.79 -20.82
N PHE A 315 -16.90 8.28 -21.95
CA PHE A 315 -18.02 9.21 -21.95
C PHE A 315 -19.30 8.44 -21.67
N SER A 316 -19.74 8.54 -20.42
CA SER A 316 -20.93 7.86 -19.93
C SER A 316 -22.17 8.76 -20.06
N LEU A 317 -23.13 8.62 -19.15
CA LEU A 317 -24.38 9.37 -19.22
C LEU A 317 -24.12 10.89 -19.17
N HIS A 318 -24.88 11.67 -19.95
CA HIS A 318 -24.75 13.13 -20.03
C HIS A 318 -23.32 13.62 -20.34
N GLU A 319 -22.57 12.85 -21.14
CA GLU A 319 -21.20 13.16 -21.59
C GLU A 319 -20.18 13.36 -20.45
N ARG A 320 -20.48 12.86 -19.25
CA ARG A 320 -19.52 12.87 -18.15
C ARG A 320 -18.49 11.77 -18.31
N ILE A 321 -17.23 12.12 -18.06
CA ILE A 321 -16.14 11.17 -17.99
C ILE A 321 -16.31 10.33 -16.73
N LEU A 322 -16.35 9.02 -16.91
CA LEU A 322 -16.40 8.03 -15.84
C LEU A 322 -15.15 7.15 -15.93
N GLU A 323 -14.40 7.04 -14.83
CA GLU A 323 -13.35 6.04 -14.70
C GLU A 323 -13.94 4.70 -14.25
N ILE A 324 -13.63 3.65 -15.02
CA ILE A 324 -14.03 2.27 -14.73
C ILE A 324 -12.77 1.42 -14.56
N GLN A 325 -12.72 0.69 -13.45
CA GLN A 325 -11.66 -0.24 -13.08
C GLN A 325 -12.22 -1.67 -13.16
N ILE A 326 -11.64 -2.50 -14.00
CA ILE A 326 -12.06 -3.88 -14.21
C ILE A 326 -10.96 -4.80 -13.68
N ARG A 327 -11.31 -5.75 -12.82
CA ARG A 327 -10.36 -6.73 -12.26
C ARG A 327 -11.08 -7.95 -11.72
N THR A 328 -10.35 -9.05 -11.51
CA THR A 328 -10.94 -10.23 -10.87
C THR A 328 -11.11 -10.05 -9.36
N PHE A 329 -11.91 -10.91 -8.72
CA PHE A 329 -11.99 -10.95 -7.25
C PHE A 329 -10.62 -11.21 -6.59
N GLU A 330 -9.80 -12.10 -7.16
CA GLU A 330 -8.43 -12.36 -6.69
C GLU A 330 -7.54 -11.11 -6.82
N MET A 331 -7.57 -10.44 -7.98
CA MET A 331 -6.81 -9.21 -8.20
C MET A 331 -7.28 -8.09 -7.27
N HIS A 332 -8.57 -8.05 -6.95
CA HIS A 332 -9.12 -7.11 -5.99
C HIS A 332 -8.59 -7.37 -4.59
N GLU A 333 -8.66 -8.61 -4.10
CA GLU A 333 -8.11 -8.97 -2.79
C GLU A 333 -6.61 -8.64 -2.68
N GLN A 334 -5.82 -8.94 -3.72
CA GLN A 334 -4.40 -8.56 -3.78
C GLN A 334 -4.17 -7.05 -3.80
N ALA A 335 -5.04 -6.28 -4.45
CA ALA A 335 -4.90 -4.83 -4.56
C ALA A 335 -5.30 -4.07 -3.29
N GLU A 336 -6.24 -4.60 -2.48
CA GLU A 336 -6.60 -3.95 -1.22
C GLU A 336 -5.69 -4.41 -0.07
N ASN A 337 -5.36 -5.71 -0.01
CA ASN A 337 -4.61 -6.31 1.11
C ASN A 337 -3.12 -6.52 0.81
N GLY A 338 -2.66 -6.27 -0.41
CA GLY A 338 -1.25 -6.33 -0.79
C GLY A 338 -0.58 -7.66 -0.43
N ILE A 339 0.57 -7.56 0.23
CA ILE A 339 1.35 -8.70 0.71
C ILE A 339 0.58 -9.62 1.69
N ALA A 340 -0.42 -9.11 2.42
CA ALA A 340 -1.19 -9.92 3.36
C ALA A 340 -2.04 -10.97 2.62
N ALA A 341 -2.62 -10.61 1.46
CA ALA A 341 -3.36 -11.56 0.62
C ALA A 341 -2.48 -12.70 0.07
N HIS A 342 -1.20 -12.43 -0.19
CA HIS A 342 -0.26 -13.45 -0.65
C HIS A 342 -0.02 -14.54 0.41
N TRP A 343 -0.04 -14.18 1.70
CA TRP A 343 0.14 -15.13 2.80
C TRP A 343 -1.00 -16.14 2.88
N PHE A 344 -2.23 -15.67 2.71
CA PHE A 344 -3.42 -16.53 2.63
C PHE A 344 -3.30 -17.55 1.49
N TYR A 345 -2.92 -17.10 0.29
CA TYR A 345 -2.86 -17.95 -0.90
C TYR A 345 -1.74 -19.01 -0.84
N VAL A 346 -0.57 -18.66 -0.30
CA VAL A 346 0.52 -19.63 -0.07
C VAL A 346 0.09 -20.66 0.97
N ALA A 347 -0.58 -20.25 2.05
CA ALA A 347 -1.08 -21.18 3.06
C ALA A 347 -2.13 -22.16 2.49
N GLU A 348 -3.00 -21.73 1.56
CA GLU A 348 -3.97 -22.60 0.88
C GLU A 348 -3.31 -23.59 -0.10
N LYS A 349 -2.36 -23.15 -0.93
CA LYS A 349 -1.65 -24.04 -1.88
C LYS A 349 -0.86 -25.12 -1.17
N THR A 350 -0.26 -24.79 -0.02
CA THR A 350 0.51 -25.76 0.79
C THR A 350 -0.38 -26.86 1.39
N LYS A 351 -1.69 -26.62 1.55
CA LYS A 351 -2.65 -27.64 2.04
C LYS A 351 -3.09 -28.65 0.96
N LYS A 352 -2.89 -28.36 -0.34
CA LYS A 352 -3.33 -29.24 -1.45
C LYS A 352 -2.24 -30.19 -1.97
N THR A 353 -0.98 -30.00 -1.58
CA THR A 353 0.14 -30.85 -2.04
C THR A 353 0.82 -31.47 -0.83
N SER A 354 0.59 -32.76 -0.60
CA SER A 354 1.12 -33.52 0.54
C SER A 354 2.64 -33.75 0.53
N ASP A 355 3.37 -33.26 -0.49
CA ASP A 355 4.79 -33.57 -0.70
C ASP A 355 5.74 -32.35 -0.74
N VAL A 356 5.31 -31.17 -0.30
CA VAL A 356 6.27 -30.08 -0.05
C VAL A 356 6.76 -30.18 1.39
N LYS A 357 7.83 -30.95 1.59
CA LYS A 357 8.62 -30.88 2.83
C LYS A 357 8.97 -29.42 3.09
N LEU A 358 8.41 -28.88 4.17
CA LEU A 358 8.79 -27.63 4.79
C LEU A 358 10.28 -27.70 5.13
N ASP A 359 11.12 -27.09 4.28
CA ASP A 359 12.40 -26.57 4.75
C ASP A 359 12.06 -25.38 5.64
N LYS A 360 11.93 -25.67 6.94
CA LYS A 360 11.64 -24.72 8.02
C LYS A 360 12.62 -23.54 7.91
N GLY A 361 12.14 -22.40 7.41
CA GLY A 361 12.89 -21.14 7.42
C GLY A 361 13.14 -20.44 6.08
N LYS A 362 12.62 -20.91 4.94
CA LYS A 362 12.80 -20.20 3.66
C LYS A 362 11.53 -19.51 3.17
N ILE A 363 11.35 -18.28 3.67
CA ILE A 363 10.56 -17.20 3.07
C ILE A 363 11.23 -16.75 1.75
N PHE A 364 11.34 -17.65 0.77
CA PHE A 364 12.04 -17.38 -0.50
C PHE A 364 11.22 -17.72 -1.75
N ALA A 365 9.91 -17.94 -1.60
CA ALA A 365 8.96 -17.85 -2.72
C ALA A 365 8.39 -16.42 -2.88
N LEU A 366 9.05 -15.40 -2.32
CA LEU A 366 8.86 -14.01 -2.71
C LEU A 366 9.50 -13.86 -4.10
N GLY A 367 8.71 -13.89 -5.17
CA GLY A 367 9.18 -13.69 -6.54
C GLY A 367 9.86 -12.33 -6.77
N GLU A 368 10.12 -11.98 -8.03
CA GLU A 368 10.73 -10.69 -8.44
C GLU A 368 9.98 -9.44 -7.92
N LYS A 369 8.72 -9.60 -7.48
CA LYS A 369 7.79 -8.58 -6.98
C LYS A 369 8.24 -7.78 -5.75
N PHE A 370 9.33 -8.18 -5.09
CA PHE A 370 9.88 -7.48 -3.91
C PHE A 370 11.38 -7.22 -4.06
N SER A 371 11.81 -6.95 -5.30
CA SER A 371 13.19 -6.57 -5.62
C SER A 371 13.67 -5.43 -4.72
N TRP A 372 12.83 -4.46 -4.38
CA TRP A 372 13.18 -3.33 -3.51
C TRP A 372 13.56 -3.77 -2.08
N VAL A 373 12.80 -4.68 -1.45
CA VAL A 373 13.15 -5.22 -0.12
C VAL A 373 14.45 -6.02 -0.20
N LYS A 374 14.60 -6.83 -1.25
CA LYS A 374 15.82 -7.60 -1.50
C LYS A 374 17.02 -6.69 -1.80
N GLN A 375 16.83 -5.58 -2.50
CA GLN A 375 17.83 -4.56 -2.79
C GLN A 375 18.25 -3.86 -1.51
N LEU A 376 17.31 -3.45 -0.64
CA LEU A 376 17.63 -2.85 0.66
C LEU A 376 18.45 -3.80 1.55
N VAL A 377 18.14 -5.10 1.52
CA VAL A 377 18.90 -6.14 2.23
C VAL A 377 20.26 -6.42 1.55
N ALA A 378 20.32 -6.39 0.22
CA ALA A 378 21.55 -6.61 -0.54
C ALA A 378 22.53 -5.44 -0.39
N TRP A 379 22.04 -4.21 -0.38
CA TRP A 379 22.81 -3.00 -0.13
C TRP A 379 23.45 -3.00 1.27
N GLN A 380 22.79 -3.60 2.27
CA GLN A 380 23.41 -3.84 3.58
C GLN A 380 24.69 -4.69 3.48
N LYS A 381 24.75 -5.65 2.55
CA LYS A 381 25.94 -6.50 2.38
C LYS A 381 27.06 -5.79 1.62
N GLN A 382 26.77 -4.68 0.93
CA GLN A 382 27.70 -4.05 -0.03
C GLN A 382 28.22 -2.67 0.38
N LEU A 383 27.64 -1.98 1.39
CA LEU A 383 28.07 -0.64 1.78
C LEU A 383 28.52 -0.54 3.25
N ILE A 384 29.77 -0.11 3.43
CA ILE A 384 30.39 0.23 4.72
C ILE A 384 30.12 1.70 5.10
N ASP A 385 29.65 2.54 4.17
CA ASP A 385 29.41 3.96 4.45
C ASP A 385 27.92 4.35 4.51
N SER A 386 27.60 5.18 5.49
CA SER A 386 26.23 5.42 5.97
C SER A 386 25.50 6.54 5.23
N ARG A 387 26.20 7.45 4.54
CA ARG A 387 25.61 8.65 3.92
C ARG A 387 24.98 8.42 2.54
N GLU A 388 25.68 7.77 1.62
CA GLU A 388 25.14 7.49 0.27
C GLU A 388 23.90 6.58 0.33
N PHE A 389 23.89 5.62 1.27
CA PHE A 389 22.74 4.76 1.52
C PHE A 389 21.52 5.54 2.05
N VAL A 390 21.77 6.55 2.89
CA VAL A 390 20.74 7.40 3.49
C VAL A 390 20.09 8.31 2.45
N GLU A 391 20.88 8.87 1.53
CA GLU A 391 20.35 9.66 0.41
C GLU A 391 19.55 8.79 -0.56
N ALA A 392 20.08 7.62 -0.93
CA ALA A 392 19.35 6.67 -1.77
C ALA A 392 18.01 6.25 -1.14
N ILE A 393 17.97 5.98 0.17
CA ILE A 393 16.71 5.67 0.87
C ILE A 393 15.80 6.88 0.95
N LYS A 394 16.28 8.11 1.15
CA LYS A 394 15.38 9.27 1.18
C LYS A 394 14.67 9.47 -0.17
N PHE A 395 15.45 9.47 -1.24
CA PHE A 395 14.94 9.58 -2.60
C PHE A 395 14.03 8.42 -2.96
N ASP A 396 14.41 7.20 -2.57
CA ASP A 396 13.66 6.00 -2.93
C ASP A 396 12.47 5.73 -2.02
N ALA A 397 12.50 6.06 -0.73
CA ALA A 397 11.52 5.71 0.32
C ALA A 397 10.35 6.70 0.47
N PHE A 398 10.59 7.99 0.24
CA PHE A 398 9.63 9.06 0.56
C PHE A 398 9.11 9.83 -0.65
N ALA A 399 9.72 9.67 -1.83
CA ALA A 399 9.16 10.25 -3.03
C ALA A 399 7.86 9.52 -3.42
N HIS A 400 6.80 10.27 -3.70
CA HIS A 400 5.71 9.77 -4.53
C HIS A 400 6.33 9.13 -5.78
N ARG A 401 5.83 8.01 -6.29
CA ARG A 401 6.46 7.37 -7.45
C ARG A 401 5.68 7.59 -8.74
N ILE A 402 6.41 7.61 -9.83
CA ILE A 402 5.87 7.62 -11.19
C ILE A 402 6.26 6.33 -11.88
N PHE A 403 5.31 5.77 -12.63
CA PHE A 403 5.55 4.59 -13.47
C PHE A 403 5.71 5.02 -14.91
N VAL A 404 6.87 4.75 -15.49
CA VAL A 404 7.22 5.10 -16.88
C VAL A 404 7.51 3.84 -17.67
N PHE A 405 7.33 3.90 -19.00
CA PHE A 405 7.39 2.75 -19.89
C PHE A 405 8.61 2.84 -20.81
N SER A 406 9.28 1.71 -21.03
CA SER A 406 10.25 1.58 -22.12
C SER A 406 9.53 1.43 -23.47
N PRO A 407 10.21 1.66 -24.61
CA PRO A 407 9.63 1.39 -25.93
C PRO A 407 9.33 -0.10 -26.17
N LYS A 408 9.94 -0.99 -25.36
CA LYS A 408 9.68 -2.43 -25.38
C LYS A 408 8.47 -2.83 -24.52
N GLY A 409 7.92 -1.89 -23.74
CA GLY A 409 6.78 -2.12 -22.87
C GLY A 409 7.14 -2.44 -21.42
N ASP A 410 8.42 -2.42 -21.05
CA ASP A 410 8.85 -2.64 -19.66
C ASP A 410 8.44 -1.46 -18.77
N VAL A 411 8.01 -1.72 -17.54
CA VAL A 411 7.59 -0.69 -16.58
C VAL A 411 8.71 -0.42 -15.59
N PHE A 412 9.11 0.84 -15.47
CA PHE A 412 10.12 1.30 -14.53
C PHE A 412 9.50 2.17 -13.43
N ASP A 413 9.98 1.97 -12.21
CA ASP A 413 9.51 2.65 -11.00
C ASP A 413 10.49 3.75 -10.58
N LEU A 414 10.12 5.01 -10.77
CA LEU A 414 10.98 6.15 -10.51
C LEU A 414 10.37 7.11 -9.48
N PRO A 415 11.18 7.87 -8.73
CA PRO A 415 10.66 8.89 -7.84
C PRO A 415 9.96 10.01 -8.62
N PHE A 416 9.01 10.69 -7.98
CA PHE A 416 8.28 11.82 -8.56
C PHE A 416 9.25 12.97 -8.78
N GLY A 417 9.23 13.51 -9.99
CA GLY A 417 10.23 14.47 -10.43
C GLY A 417 11.51 13.82 -10.98
N ALA A 418 11.54 12.50 -11.16
CA ALA A 418 12.59 11.85 -11.94
C ALA A 418 12.64 12.37 -13.37
N THR A 419 13.82 12.26 -13.94
CA THR A 419 14.18 12.75 -15.26
C THR A 419 14.52 11.60 -16.21
N PRO A 420 14.64 11.84 -17.52
CA PRO A 420 15.16 10.85 -18.44
C PRO A 420 16.53 10.28 -18.07
N VAL A 421 17.36 11.03 -17.36
CA VAL A 421 18.67 10.54 -16.86
C VAL A 421 18.46 9.43 -15.82
N ASP A 422 17.58 9.66 -14.86
CA ASP A 422 17.22 8.65 -13.84
C ASP A 422 16.65 7.39 -14.48
N PHE A 423 15.81 7.55 -15.50
CA PHE A 423 15.28 6.43 -16.27
C PHE A 423 16.39 5.64 -16.98
N ALA A 424 17.35 6.32 -17.60
CA ALA A 424 18.45 5.67 -18.29
C ALA A 424 19.31 4.83 -17.34
N TYR A 425 19.64 5.37 -16.16
CA TYR A 425 20.37 4.63 -15.11
C TYR A 425 19.56 3.49 -14.49
N ALA A 426 18.23 3.66 -14.36
CA ALA A 426 17.35 2.60 -13.88
C ALA A 426 17.26 1.42 -14.86
N VAL A 427 17.39 1.67 -16.17
CA VAL A 427 17.45 0.62 -17.20
C VAL A 427 18.79 -0.11 -17.16
N HIS A 428 19.90 0.63 -17.23
CA HIS A 428 21.26 0.07 -17.15
C HIS A 428 22.29 1.20 -16.95
N SER A 429 23.33 0.96 -16.14
CA SER A 429 24.41 1.94 -15.89
C SER A 429 25.05 2.45 -17.19
N ASP A 430 25.40 1.54 -18.10
CA ASP A 430 26.01 1.90 -19.39
C ASP A 430 25.09 2.74 -20.28
N LEU A 431 23.77 2.56 -20.15
CA LEU A 431 22.79 3.37 -20.90
C LEU A 431 22.73 4.77 -20.31
N GLY A 432 22.74 4.89 -18.98
CA GLY A 432 22.88 6.15 -18.26
C GLY A 432 24.12 6.92 -18.72
N ASP A 433 25.29 6.26 -18.70
CA ASP A 433 26.56 6.88 -19.09
C ASP A 433 26.59 7.37 -20.54
N GLN A 434 25.94 6.63 -21.44
CA GLN A 434 25.91 6.94 -22.87
C GLN A 434 24.72 7.81 -23.29
N THR A 435 23.93 8.32 -22.35
CA THR A 435 22.74 9.13 -22.63
C THR A 435 23.15 10.47 -23.27
N MET A 436 22.51 10.80 -24.39
CA MET A 436 22.73 12.07 -25.11
C MET A 436 21.43 12.89 -25.19
N GLY A 437 20.29 12.22 -25.22
CA GLY A 437 18.98 12.87 -25.26
C GLY A 437 17.87 11.87 -24.98
N ALA A 438 16.65 12.38 -24.87
CA ALA A 438 15.48 11.55 -24.60
C ALA A 438 14.29 11.99 -25.45
N LYS A 439 13.44 11.01 -25.77
CA LYS A 439 12.08 11.24 -26.26
C LYS A 439 11.08 10.74 -25.24
N VAL A 440 10.06 11.55 -24.99
CA VAL A 440 8.93 11.17 -24.14
C VAL A 440 7.67 11.21 -24.99
N ASN A 441 6.94 10.09 -25.04
CA ASN A 441 5.74 9.90 -25.88
C ASN A 441 5.99 10.28 -27.35
N GLY A 442 7.17 9.95 -27.88
CA GLY A 442 7.59 10.24 -29.25
C GLY A 442 8.08 11.67 -29.52
N LYS A 443 8.07 12.57 -28.53
CA LYS A 443 8.56 13.96 -28.66
C LYS A 443 9.92 14.14 -28.00
N MET A 444 10.82 14.88 -28.64
CA MET A 444 12.13 15.22 -28.06
C MET A 444 11.94 16.12 -26.83
N VAL A 445 12.58 15.77 -25.72
CA VAL A 445 12.57 16.55 -24.47
C VAL A 445 13.99 16.77 -23.95
N GLY A 446 14.15 17.78 -23.09
CA GLY A 446 15.39 17.97 -22.33
C GLY A 446 15.64 16.82 -21.35
N LEU A 447 16.91 16.64 -20.97
CA LEU A 447 17.30 15.62 -19.98
C LEU A 447 16.87 15.97 -18.55
N ASP A 448 16.52 17.23 -18.28
CA ASP A 448 15.96 17.77 -17.04
C ASP A 448 14.43 17.69 -16.97
N PHE A 449 13.78 17.20 -18.05
CA PHE A 449 12.33 17.11 -18.13
C PHE A 449 11.77 16.21 -17.04
N LYS A 450 10.82 16.72 -16.25
CA LYS A 450 10.17 15.96 -15.18
C LYS A 450 9.16 14.97 -15.75
N LEU A 451 9.50 13.69 -15.65
CA LEU A 451 8.68 12.58 -16.14
C LEU A 451 7.36 12.49 -15.36
N LYS A 452 6.30 12.02 -16.04
CA LYS A 452 4.99 11.75 -15.44
C LYS A 452 4.66 10.27 -15.54
N SER A 453 3.83 9.80 -14.61
CA SER A 453 3.37 8.40 -14.68
C SER A 453 2.51 8.18 -15.92
N GLY A 454 2.80 7.16 -16.71
CA GLY A 454 2.18 6.92 -18.01
C GLY A 454 3.10 7.20 -19.20
N ASP A 455 4.19 7.96 -18.99
CA ASP A 455 5.07 8.37 -20.06
C ASP A 455 5.87 7.20 -20.63
N MET A 456 5.94 7.10 -21.95
CA MET A 456 6.85 6.22 -22.67
C MET A 456 8.16 6.97 -22.94
N VAL A 457 9.27 6.49 -22.37
CA VAL A 457 10.58 7.12 -22.42
C VAL A 457 11.51 6.32 -23.33
N GLU A 458 12.04 6.97 -24.35
CA GLU A 458 13.05 6.42 -25.26
C GLU A 458 14.36 7.20 -25.08
N ILE A 459 15.42 6.51 -24.68
CA ILE A 459 16.75 7.11 -24.50
C ILE A 459 17.55 7.02 -25.79
N LEU A 460 18.06 8.17 -26.23
CA LEU A 460 18.98 8.27 -27.35
C LEU A 460 20.41 8.17 -26.82
N LYS A 461 21.07 7.05 -27.12
CA LYS A 461 22.45 6.81 -26.74
C LYS A 461 23.43 7.20 -27.84
N LYS A 462 24.63 7.61 -27.44
CA LYS A 462 25.77 7.81 -28.35
C LYS A 462 27.02 7.19 -27.73
N GLU A 463 27.68 6.32 -28.48
CA GLU A 463 28.94 5.70 -28.06
C GLU A 463 30.00 6.78 -27.79
N GLY A 464 30.65 6.70 -26.62
CA GLY A 464 31.62 7.69 -26.16
C GLY A 464 31.03 8.94 -25.49
N SER A 465 29.70 9.05 -25.38
CA SER A 465 29.09 10.04 -24.47
C SER A 465 29.48 9.76 -23.02
N LYS A 466 29.61 10.82 -22.23
CA LYS A 466 29.85 10.74 -20.79
C LYS A 466 28.91 11.67 -20.03
N PRO A 467 28.54 11.32 -18.79
CA PRO A 467 27.78 12.21 -17.92
C PRO A 467 28.49 13.53 -17.72
N THR A 468 27.72 14.62 -17.67
CA THR A 468 28.22 15.95 -17.33
C THR A 468 27.88 16.31 -15.89
N ALA A 469 28.71 17.10 -15.22
CA ALA A 469 28.50 17.46 -13.81
C ALA A 469 27.13 18.11 -13.53
N GLY A 470 26.56 18.84 -14.49
CA GLY A 470 25.23 19.45 -14.36
C GLY A 470 24.07 18.45 -14.25
N TRP A 471 24.30 17.15 -14.53
CA TRP A 471 23.29 16.12 -14.28
C TRP A 471 23.05 15.87 -12.79
N LEU A 472 23.98 16.26 -11.92
CA LEU A 472 23.79 16.18 -10.47
C LEU A 472 22.71 17.16 -9.96
N ASP A 473 22.42 18.21 -10.73
CA ASP A 473 21.41 19.22 -10.40
C ASP A 473 20.00 18.89 -10.93
N PHE A 474 19.86 17.79 -11.69
CA PHE A 474 18.63 17.42 -12.41
C PHE A 474 17.57 16.74 -11.55
#